data_AF-A0A926WTG1-F1
#
_entry.id   AF-A0A926WTG1-F1
#
_cell.length_a   1.000
_cell.length_b   1.000
_cell.length_c   1.000
_cell.angle_alpha   90.00
_cell.angle_beta   90.00
_cell.angle_gamma   90.00
#
_symmetry.space_group_name_H-M   'P 1'
#
loop_
_entity.id
_entity.type
_entity.pdbx_description
1 polymer ?
#
loop_
_entity_poly.entity_id
_entity_poly.type
_entity_poly.pdbx_seq_one_letter_code
_entity_poly.pdbx_strand_id
1 'polypeptide(L)'
;MISIDSLLNKQTNSLKFSTLFGNHNQVWHGYLDTVSFDEDGIKSKLLSLAKPCYIISHQGQIGVTTEGKYGHTKNDKIEQMEMLITVPPLAIQQLGDPSFLNFYGVKCAYLTGAMAHGIASEELVIALGKEKILSSFGAGGLSLFRIEAAINRIQQSLKQEPYAFNLLHSPSEPAIERRTVDLYLQYQVRVIEASAFLDLTDNIVYYRAAGLSLDTANQIEIKNKVIAKISRREVATKFLQPAPSKILKQLVEQGLISKLQASLAEKIPMADDITVEADSGGHTDNRPLVCLLPSILELRDEIQSKYCYEKPVRIGVAGGIATPKSALAAFMMGAAYVVTGSINQSCIEAGTSQYTKELLAQAEMTDVMMAPAADMFEMGVKLQVLKRGTLFPLRAQKLFDLYKNYDSIDDIPQGERDKLEKQILRNSLQAVWQETASYLSQRNPDKLAKAANNPKLKMALIFRWYLGLSSRWSSSGEKGREIDYQIWCGPAMGSFNDWVRASYLAEPHNRKVVDIAYHIMTGAAFLYRIQSLKIQGLYIPDNYSQYRPVRFPIN
;
A
#
# COMPACT_ATOMS: atom_id res chain seq x y z
N MET A 1 29.33 -64.11 -9.50
CA MET A 1 28.92 -63.03 -10.43
C MET A 1 28.60 -61.82 -9.59
N ILE A 2 29.39 -60.76 -9.75
CA ILE A 2 29.29 -59.52 -8.98
C ILE A 2 28.56 -58.47 -9.82
N SER A 3 27.62 -57.78 -9.17
CA SER A 3 27.05 -56.44 -9.42
C SER A 3 26.17 -56.17 -10.65
N ILE A 4 24.87 -55.98 -10.40
CA ILE A 4 23.99 -55.05 -11.10
C ILE A 4 23.50 -54.01 -10.07
N ASP A 5 24.44 -53.43 -9.33
CA ASP A 5 24.21 -52.29 -8.43
C ASP A 5 25.38 -51.32 -8.56
N SER A 6 25.44 -50.58 -9.66
CA SER A 6 26.22 -49.33 -9.73
C SER A 6 25.79 -48.46 -10.91
N LEU A 7 25.08 -47.38 -10.56
CA LEU A 7 24.98 -46.05 -11.21
C LEU A 7 23.54 -45.51 -11.17
N LEU A 8 22.96 -45.53 -9.97
CA LEU A 8 22.12 -44.41 -9.54
C LEU A 8 22.98 -43.15 -9.63
N ASN A 9 22.78 -42.38 -10.69
CA ASN A 9 23.27 -41.01 -10.81
C ASN A 9 22.76 -40.25 -9.57
N LYS A 10 23.61 -40.09 -8.56
CA LYS A 10 23.30 -39.28 -7.38
C LYS A 10 23.13 -37.85 -7.86
N GLN A 11 21.89 -37.44 -8.12
CA GLN A 11 21.53 -36.03 -8.21
C GLN A 11 21.84 -35.40 -6.86
N THR A 12 23.03 -34.81 -6.71
CA THR A 12 23.49 -34.23 -5.44
C THR A 12 22.72 -32.96 -5.07
N ASN A 13 22.07 -32.30 -6.04
CA ASN A 13 21.37 -31.03 -5.83
C ASN A 13 19.84 -31.10 -5.94
N SER A 14 19.26 -32.28 -6.12
CA SER A 14 17.81 -32.52 -6.14
C SER A 14 16.99 -31.79 -7.23
N LEU A 15 17.62 -31.14 -8.22
CA LEU A 15 16.91 -30.58 -9.38
C LEU A 15 16.49 -31.69 -10.35
N LYS A 16 15.28 -31.62 -10.89
CA LYS A 16 14.76 -32.56 -11.89
C LYS A 16 14.05 -31.82 -13.02
N PHE A 17 13.97 -32.42 -14.20
CA PHE A 17 13.30 -31.82 -15.35
C PHE A 17 12.16 -32.71 -15.85
N SER A 18 11.02 -32.08 -16.18
CA SER A 18 9.84 -32.78 -16.70
C SER A 18 10.07 -33.20 -18.15
N THR A 19 9.62 -34.41 -18.50
CA THR A 19 9.64 -34.92 -19.87
C THR A 19 8.57 -34.29 -20.78
N LEU A 20 7.67 -33.47 -20.21
CA LEU A 20 6.60 -32.79 -20.96
C LEU A 20 7.08 -31.56 -21.73
N PHE A 21 8.27 -31.04 -21.42
CA PHE A 21 8.89 -29.92 -22.13
C PHE A 21 10.15 -30.41 -22.85
N GLY A 22 10.22 -30.24 -24.17
CA GLY A 22 11.33 -30.71 -24.98
C GLY A 22 11.98 -29.57 -25.76
N ASN A 23 13.07 -29.02 -25.22
CA ASN A 23 13.90 -28.04 -25.93
C ASN A 23 15.13 -28.73 -26.54
N HIS A 24 14.90 -29.80 -27.32
CA HIS A 24 15.92 -30.79 -27.69
C HIS A 24 17.04 -30.32 -28.65
N ASN A 25 17.07 -29.04 -29.04
CA ASN A 25 17.96 -28.53 -30.07
C ASN A 25 18.74 -27.25 -29.68
N GLN A 26 18.80 -26.89 -28.40
CA GLN A 26 19.57 -25.72 -27.93
C GLN A 26 20.86 -26.15 -27.23
N VAL A 27 21.99 -25.64 -27.71
CA VAL A 27 23.30 -25.87 -27.11
C VAL A 27 23.71 -24.62 -26.34
N TRP A 28 24.18 -24.83 -25.11
CA TRP A 28 24.84 -23.77 -24.34
C TRP A 28 26.34 -23.77 -24.63
N HIS A 29 26.88 -22.58 -24.86
CA HIS A 29 28.30 -22.34 -25.08
C HIS A 29 28.85 -21.44 -23.96
N GLY A 30 29.78 -21.98 -23.17
CA GLY A 30 30.48 -21.27 -22.11
C GLY A 30 31.48 -22.17 -21.38
N TYR A 31 32.07 -21.67 -20.31
CA TYR A 31 33.06 -22.42 -19.51
C TYR A 31 32.38 -23.15 -18.34
N LEU A 32 32.72 -24.42 -18.12
CA LEU A 32 32.11 -25.28 -17.10
C LEU A 32 32.27 -24.73 -15.66
N ASP A 33 33.37 -24.03 -15.38
CA ASP A 33 33.65 -23.37 -14.10
C ASP A 33 32.64 -22.27 -13.75
N THR A 34 31.95 -21.71 -14.75
CA THR A 34 30.85 -20.76 -14.55
C THR A 34 29.54 -21.44 -14.15
N VAL A 35 29.47 -22.77 -14.12
CA VAL A 35 28.27 -23.55 -13.81
C VAL A 35 28.32 -24.01 -12.36
N SER A 36 27.26 -23.74 -11.60
CA SER A 36 27.14 -24.22 -10.23
C SER A 36 26.28 -25.47 -10.20
N PHE A 37 26.79 -26.47 -9.51
CA PHE A 37 26.10 -27.71 -9.20
C PHE A 37 25.83 -27.84 -7.69
N ASP A 38 26.50 -27.03 -6.87
CA ASP A 38 26.32 -26.93 -5.42
C ASP A 38 25.16 -25.99 -5.03
N GLU A 39 24.63 -26.17 -3.82
CA GLU A 39 23.43 -25.47 -3.37
C GLU A 39 23.60 -23.94 -3.30
N ASP A 40 24.67 -23.46 -2.67
CA ASP A 40 24.91 -22.03 -2.48
C ASP A 40 25.14 -21.32 -3.82
N GLY A 41 25.93 -21.92 -4.71
CA GLY A 41 26.20 -21.43 -6.05
C GLY A 41 24.94 -21.36 -6.91
N ILE A 42 24.10 -22.40 -6.89
CA ILE A 42 22.80 -22.41 -7.58
C ILE A 42 21.91 -21.29 -7.04
N LYS A 43 21.79 -21.17 -5.71
CA LYS A 43 20.94 -20.15 -5.08
C LYS A 43 21.38 -18.74 -5.44
N SER A 44 22.68 -18.46 -5.37
CA SER A 44 23.29 -17.18 -5.73
C SER A 44 22.99 -16.79 -7.18
N LYS A 45 23.09 -17.74 -8.11
CA LYS A 45 22.80 -17.51 -9.54
C LYS A 45 21.33 -17.26 -9.81
N LEU A 46 20.43 -17.99 -9.14
CA LEU A 46 18.99 -17.72 -9.22
C LEU A 46 18.65 -16.32 -8.70
N LEU A 47 19.30 -15.88 -7.61
CA LEU A 47 19.15 -14.53 -7.03
C LEU A 47 19.82 -13.42 -7.86
N SER A 48 20.67 -13.75 -8.82
CA SER A 48 21.35 -12.77 -9.68
C SER A 48 20.41 -12.25 -10.78
N LEU A 49 19.42 -11.46 -10.38
CA LEU A 49 18.30 -11.04 -11.24
C LEU A 49 18.73 -10.18 -12.44
N ALA A 50 19.81 -9.41 -12.32
CA ALA A 50 20.33 -8.56 -13.41
C ALA A 50 21.02 -9.34 -14.54
N LYS A 51 21.26 -10.65 -14.36
CA LYS A 51 21.86 -11.52 -15.36
C LYS A 51 20.83 -12.54 -15.90
N PRO A 52 21.00 -13.05 -17.13
CA PRO A 52 20.23 -14.22 -17.57
C PRO A 52 20.51 -15.41 -16.66
N CYS A 53 19.61 -16.38 -16.66
CA CYS A 53 19.76 -17.64 -15.93
C CYS A 53 19.59 -18.79 -16.92
N TYR A 54 20.64 -19.59 -17.07
CA TYR A 54 20.66 -20.78 -17.91
C TYR A 54 20.65 -22.03 -17.01
N ILE A 55 19.76 -22.96 -17.33
CA ILE A 55 19.70 -24.29 -16.75
C ILE A 55 20.26 -25.24 -17.78
N ILE A 56 21.32 -25.96 -17.42
CA ILE A 56 22.02 -26.85 -18.34
C ILE A 56 22.12 -28.26 -17.76
N SER A 57 22.25 -29.25 -18.64
CA SER A 57 22.56 -30.63 -18.30
C SER A 57 23.98 -30.95 -18.73
N HIS A 58 24.79 -31.43 -17.78
CA HIS A 58 26.15 -31.90 -18.03
C HIS A 58 26.35 -33.25 -17.32
N GLN A 59 26.67 -34.30 -18.09
CA GLN A 59 26.86 -35.67 -17.57
C GLN A 59 25.70 -36.18 -16.68
N GLY A 60 24.47 -35.78 -16.99
CA GLY A 60 23.26 -36.16 -16.23
C GLY A 60 23.05 -35.37 -14.93
N GLN A 61 23.89 -34.37 -14.64
CA GLN A 61 23.68 -33.40 -13.57
C GLN A 61 23.12 -32.09 -14.12
N ILE A 62 22.15 -31.51 -13.40
CA ILE A 62 21.57 -30.21 -13.74
C ILE A 62 22.36 -29.12 -13.02
N GLY A 63 22.89 -28.16 -13.78
CA GLY A 63 23.62 -27.01 -13.27
C GLY A 63 22.97 -25.68 -13.64
N VAL A 64 23.35 -24.63 -12.91
CA VAL A 64 22.88 -23.26 -13.15
C VAL A 64 24.06 -22.33 -13.45
N THR A 65 23.92 -21.50 -14.48
CA THR A 65 24.89 -20.46 -14.84
C THR A 65 24.20 -19.16 -15.23
N THR A 66 24.87 -18.03 -15.02
CA THR A 66 24.43 -16.71 -15.46
C THR A 66 25.27 -16.16 -16.62
N GLU A 67 26.13 -17.01 -17.18
CA GLU A 67 27.13 -16.67 -18.19
C GLU A 67 27.01 -17.58 -19.41
N GLY A 68 27.76 -17.27 -20.46
CA GLY A 68 27.72 -17.98 -21.74
C GLY A 68 26.68 -17.43 -22.72
N LYS A 69 26.52 -18.15 -23.82
CA LYS A 69 25.60 -17.84 -24.92
C LYS A 69 24.89 -19.10 -25.38
N TYR A 70 23.69 -18.96 -25.92
CA TYR A 70 22.98 -20.07 -26.56
C TYR A 70 22.90 -19.83 -28.06
N GLY A 71 22.96 -20.92 -28.82
CA GLY A 71 22.92 -20.89 -30.27
C GLY A 71 22.49 -22.23 -30.86
N HIS A 72 22.25 -22.24 -32.18
CA HIS A 72 22.14 -23.47 -32.94
C HIS A 72 23.54 -24.03 -33.20
N THR A 73 23.67 -25.35 -33.18
CA THR A 73 24.93 -26.08 -33.39
C THR A 73 25.75 -25.50 -34.54
N LYS A 74 26.90 -24.91 -34.22
CA LYS A 74 28.01 -24.70 -35.16
C LYS A 74 29.21 -25.51 -34.68
N ASN A 75 29.87 -26.17 -35.64
CA ASN A 75 31.02 -27.05 -35.47
C ASN A 75 32.26 -26.31 -34.92
N ASP A 76 32.25 -25.91 -33.65
CA ASP A 76 33.43 -25.36 -32.98
C ASP A 76 33.73 -26.07 -31.66
N LYS A 77 35.03 -26.14 -31.34
CA LYS A 77 35.71 -26.93 -30.30
C LYS A 77 35.42 -26.51 -28.83
N ILE A 78 34.22 -26.02 -28.53
CA ILE A 78 33.78 -25.69 -27.17
C ILE A 78 33.01 -26.90 -26.62
N GLU A 79 33.19 -27.26 -25.34
CA GLU A 79 32.38 -28.30 -24.69
C GLU A 79 30.89 -27.99 -24.87
N GLN A 80 30.20 -28.82 -25.64
CA GLN A 80 28.78 -28.65 -25.93
C GLN A 80 27.99 -29.23 -24.77
N MET A 81 27.27 -28.36 -24.05
CA MET A 81 26.35 -28.78 -22.99
C MET A 81 24.92 -28.56 -23.44
N GLU A 82 24.05 -29.47 -23.02
CA GLU A 82 22.63 -29.39 -23.33
C GLU A 82 22.01 -28.25 -22.53
N MET A 83 21.41 -27.27 -23.22
CA MET A 83 20.59 -26.26 -22.56
C MET A 83 19.19 -26.80 -22.34
N LEU A 84 18.74 -26.80 -21.09
CA LEU A 84 17.37 -27.19 -20.75
C LEU A 84 16.43 -25.98 -20.81
N ILE A 85 16.79 -24.89 -20.13
CA ILE A 85 15.94 -23.69 -19.99
C ILE A 85 16.81 -22.43 -19.98
N THR A 86 16.26 -21.32 -20.46
CA THR A 86 16.79 -19.98 -20.24
C THR A 86 15.70 -19.05 -19.70
N VAL A 87 16.08 -18.16 -18.78
CA VAL A 87 15.24 -17.05 -18.31
C VAL A 87 16.05 -15.75 -18.44
N PRO A 88 15.47 -14.69 -19.03
CA PRO A 88 16.19 -13.43 -19.19
C PRO A 88 16.52 -12.74 -17.85
N PRO A 89 17.38 -11.70 -17.87
CA PRO A 89 17.46 -10.74 -16.78
C PRO A 89 16.07 -10.21 -16.43
N LEU A 90 15.84 -10.00 -15.14
CA LEU A 90 14.60 -9.46 -14.61
C LEU A 90 14.89 -8.37 -13.57
N ALA A 91 14.70 -7.12 -13.95
CA ALA A 91 14.83 -5.98 -13.07
C ALA A 91 13.50 -5.70 -12.34
N ILE A 92 13.56 -5.12 -11.14
CA ILE A 92 12.35 -4.75 -10.38
C ILE A 92 11.48 -3.72 -11.12
N GLN A 93 12.08 -2.95 -12.03
CA GLN A 93 11.43 -1.98 -12.92
C GLN A 93 10.47 -2.65 -13.92
N GLN A 94 10.64 -3.94 -14.18
CA GLN A 94 9.80 -4.70 -15.11
C GLN A 94 8.52 -5.22 -14.44
N LEU A 95 8.39 -5.10 -13.11
CA LEU A 95 7.16 -5.43 -12.40
C LEU A 95 6.20 -4.24 -12.44
N GLY A 96 4.97 -4.49 -12.86
CA GLY A 96 3.92 -3.48 -13.00
C GLY A 96 3.99 -2.74 -14.34
N ASP A 97 3.46 -1.52 -14.36
CA ASP A 97 3.34 -0.69 -15.57
C ASP A 97 4.50 0.32 -15.67
N PRO A 98 5.37 0.23 -16.70
CA PRO A 98 6.49 1.17 -16.87
C PRO A 98 6.06 2.63 -17.05
N SER A 99 4.84 2.89 -17.52
CA SER A 99 4.31 4.26 -17.63
C SER A 99 4.07 4.90 -16.26
N PHE A 100 3.79 4.11 -15.21
CA PHE A 100 3.74 4.60 -13.82
C PHE A 100 5.09 5.16 -13.39
N LEU A 101 6.17 4.42 -13.69
CA LEU A 101 7.54 4.80 -13.32
C LEU A 101 7.92 6.14 -13.93
N ASN A 102 7.71 6.27 -15.24
CA ASN A 102 8.01 7.49 -15.98
C ASN A 102 7.12 8.65 -15.54
N PHE A 103 5.83 8.41 -15.32
CA PHE A 103 4.87 9.44 -14.97
C PHE A 103 5.14 10.04 -13.58
N TYR A 104 5.53 9.23 -12.60
CA TYR A 104 5.83 9.69 -11.24
C TYR A 104 7.32 9.91 -10.96
N GLY A 105 8.22 9.56 -11.89
CA GLY A 105 9.67 9.66 -11.68
C GLY A 105 10.21 8.67 -10.64
N VAL A 106 9.60 7.48 -10.55
CA VAL A 106 9.91 6.46 -9.54
C VAL A 106 10.73 5.29 -10.11
N LYS A 107 11.50 4.61 -9.25
CA LYS A 107 12.34 3.45 -9.62
C LYS A 107 11.56 2.13 -9.68
N CYS A 108 10.39 2.03 -9.07
CA CYS A 108 9.60 0.81 -9.02
C CYS A 108 8.10 1.10 -8.92
N ALA A 109 7.27 0.18 -9.40
CA ALA A 109 5.82 0.24 -9.34
C ALA A 109 5.30 -0.08 -7.91
N TYR A 110 5.69 0.76 -6.95
CA TYR A 110 5.44 0.59 -5.53
C TYR A 110 5.13 1.94 -4.89
N LEU A 111 4.14 1.97 -4.00
CA LEU A 111 3.76 3.13 -3.21
C LEU A 111 3.52 2.74 -1.75
N THR A 112 3.86 3.61 -0.80
CA THR A 112 3.33 3.50 0.57
C THR A 112 2.13 4.40 0.75
N GLY A 113 0.99 3.79 1.09
CA GLY A 113 -0.28 4.50 1.26
C GLY A 113 -0.26 5.39 2.50
N ALA A 114 -1.10 6.42 2.49
CA ALA A 114 -1.22 7.30 3.64
C ALA A 114 -1.73 6.55 4.88
N MET A 115 -1.15 6.92 6.02
CA MET A 115 -1.59 6.49 7.35
C MET A 115 -1.87 7.77 8.15
N ALA A 116 -3.11 7.92 8.61
CA ALA A 116 -3.66 9.16 9.17
C ALA A 116 -2.84 9.74 10.33
N HIS A 117 -3.11 11.00 10.67
CA HIS A 117 -2.49 11.72 11.78
C HIS A 117 -0.95 11.77 11.72
N GLY A 118 -0.37 11.77 10.51
CA GLY A 118 1.06 11.82 10.31
C GLY A 118 1.80 10.52 10.65
N ILE A 119 1.10 9.38 10.76
CA ILE A 119 1.76 8.07 10.91
C ILE A 119 2.61 7.78 9.66
N ALA A 120 2.07 8.08 8.47
CA ALA A 120 2.89 8.26 7.28
C ALA A 120 3.54 9.64 7.37
N SER A 121 4.64 9.68 8.12
CA SER A 121 5.36 10.89 8.55
C SER A 121 6.17 11.52 7.43
N GLU A 122 6.69 12.72 7.68
CA GLU A 122 7.68 13.33 6.79
C GLU A 122 8.93 12.46 6.67
N GLU A 123 9.41 11.85 7.76
CA GLU A 123 10.57 10.97 7.74
C GLU A 123 10.38 9.79 6.80
N LEU A 124 9.19 9.17 6.84
CA LEU A 124 8.84 8.05 5.98
C LEU A 124 8.77 8.48 4.50
N VAL A 125 8.11 9.61 4.23
CA VAL A 125 7.99 10.15 2.87
C VAL A 125 9.36 10.55 2.32
N ILE A 126 10.19 11.21 3.12
CA ILE A 126 11.53 11.65 2.73
C ILE A 126 12.46 10.45 2.49
N ALA A 127 12.41 9.42 3.34
CA ALA A 127 13.23 8.22 3.18
C ALA A 127 12.95 7.53 1.83
N LEU A 128 11.67 7.35 1.49
CA LEU A 128 11.27 6.73 0.23
C LEU A 128 11.51 7.64 -0.97
N GLY A 129 11.20 8.93 -0.84
CA GLY A 129 11.41 9.92 -1.91
C GLY A 129 12.86 9.99 -2.35
N LYS A 130 13.83 9.97 -1.41
CA LYS A 130 15.27 9.91 -1.72
C LYS A 130 15.66 8.69 -2.56
N GLU A 131 14.95 7.58 -2.38
CA GLU A 131 15.12 6.39 -3.21
C GLU A 131 14.26 6.36 -4.47
N LYS A 132 13.55 7.46 -4.76
CA LYS A 132 12.57 7.56 -5.83
C LYS A 132 11.49 6.49 -5.74
N ILE A 133 10.98 6.26 -4.53
CA ILE A 133 9.80 5.43 -4.25
C ILE A 133 8.70 6.38 -3.79
N LEU A 134 7.50 6.25 -4.35
CA LEU A 134 6.40 7.16 -4.04
C LEU A 134 5.82 6.86 -2.65
N SER A 135 5.54 7.91 -1.89
CA SER A 135 4.92 7.81 -0.57
C SER A 135 3.93 8.93 -0.37
N SER A 136 2.77 8.60 0.21
CA SER A 136 1.70 9.55 0.50
C SER A 136 1.73 9.98 1.96
N PHE A 137 1.96 11.27 2.21
CA PHE A 137 1.95 11.84 3.56
C PHE A 137 0.56 11.72 4.20
N GLY A 138 0.54 11.35 5.49
CA GLY A 138 -0.64 11.09 6.30
C GLY A 138 -1.40 12.33 6.77
N ALA A 139 -1.90 13.15 5.84
CA ALA A 139 -2.57 14.42 6.16
C ALA A 139 -3.92 14.27 6.88
N GLY A 140 -4.61 13.14 6.71
CA GLY A 140 -5.92 12.89 7.30
C GLY A 140 -5.96 13.15 8.82
N GLY A 141 -6.86 14.03 9.25
CA GLY A 141 -7.06 14.36 10.67
C GLY A 141 -6.03 15.32 11.28
N LEU A 142 -5.05 15.82 10.52
CA LEU A 142 -4.15 16.90 10.94
C LEU A 142 -4.78 18.29 10.74
N SER A 143 -4.22 19.30 11.43
CA SER A 143 -4.59 20.70 11.19
C SER A 143 -3.89 21.25 9.94
N LEU A 144 -4.44 22.29 9.32
CA LEU A 144 -3.83 22.94 8.16
C LEU A 144 -2.40 23.43 8.44
N PHE A 145 -2.17 24.02 9.61
CA PHE A 145 -0.82 24.44 10.04
C PHE A 145 0.17 23.27 10.06
N ARG A 146 -0.26 22.10 10.55
CA ARG A 146 0.60 20.91 10.60
C ARG A 146 0.86 20.35 9.20
N ILE A 147 -0.13 20.38 8.31
CA ILE A 147 0.00 19.99 6.90
C ILE A 147 0.97 20.93 6.18
N GLU A 148 0.84 22.25 6.37
CA GLU A 148 1.74 23.26 5.80
C GLU A 148 3.19 23.05 6.26
N ALA A 149 3.41 22.79 7.56
CA ALA A 149 4.73 22.45 8.07
C ALA A 149 5.31 21.18 7.42
N ALA A 150 4.48 20.15 7.20
CA ALA A 150 4.90 18.93 6.52
C ALA A 150 5.28 19.19 5.05
N ILE A 151 4.47 19.98 4.32
CA ILE A 151 4.76 20.36 2.93
C ILE A 151 6.13 21.02 2.84
N ASN A 152 6.36 22.05 3.66
CA ASN A 152 7.62 22.77 3.67
C ASN A 152 8.81 21.85 3.96
N ARG A 153 8.71 20.97 4.97
CA ARG A 153 9.78 20.05 5.32
C ARG A 153 10.09 19.02 4.22
N ILE A 154 9.04 18.45 3.63
CA ILE A 154 9.17 17.46 2.56
C ILE A 154 9.77 18.11 1.31
N GLN A 155 9.28 19.28 0.88
CA GLN A 155 9.80 19.99 -0.31
C GLN A 155 11.23 20.50 -0.12
N GLN A 156 11.61 20.89 1.10
CA GLN A 156 13.01 21.24 1.40
C GLN A 156 13.94 20.03 1.27
N SER A 157 13.44 18.83 1.58
CA SER A 157 14.22 17.58 1.56
C SER A 157 14.20 16.87 0.21
N LEU A 158 13.12 17.04 -0.56
CA LEU A 158 12.82 16.41 -1.84
C LEU A 158 12.58 17.51 -2.87
N LYS A 159 13.62 17.89 -3.62
CA LYS A 159 13.53 19.01 -4.57
C LYS A 159 12.84 18.58 -5.85
N GLN A 160 13.24 17.43 -6.39
CA GLN A 160 12.69 16.85 -7.62
C GLN A 160 12.23 15.41 -7.41
N GLU A 161 12.55 14.84 -6.25
CA GLU A 161 12.18 13.50 -5.85
C GLU A 161 10.66 13.37 -5.61
N PRO A 162 10.09 12.18 -5.86
CA PRO A 162 8.65 11.96 -5.78
C PRO A 162 8.13 11.97 -4.34
N TYR A 163 6.98 12.61 -4.14
CA TYR A 163 6.15 12.49 -2.94
C TYR A 163 4.69 12.76 -3.31
N ALA A 164 3.78 12.29 -2.47
CA ALA A 164 2.35 12.58 -2.55
C ALA A 164 1.83 13.05 -1.19
N PHE A 165 0.65 13.67 -1.21
CA PHE A 165 -0.11 14.00 0.00
C PHE A 165 -1.50 13.38 -0.04
N ASN A 166 -1.98 12.88 1.09
CA ASN A 166 -3.36 12.43 1.17
C ASN A 166 -4.34 13.61 1.11
N LEU A 167 -5.40 13.45 0.32
CA LEU A 167 -6.62 14.26 0.43
C LEU A 167 -7.74 13.34 0.93
N LEU A 168 -8.09 13.45 2.20
CA LEU A 168 -9.14 12.66 2.82
C LEU A 168 -10.49 13.36 2.65
N HIS A 169 -11.45 12.68 2.01
CA HIS A 169 -12.80 13.20 1.88
C HIS A 169 -13.45 13.39 3.26
N SER A 170 -14.05 14.56 3.48
CA SER A 170 -14.67 14.95 4.76
C SER A 170 -16.10 15.43 4.54
N PRO A 171 -17.09 14.52 4.35
CA PRO A 171 -18.44 14.90 3.94
C PRO A 171 -19.16 15.80 4.95
N SER A 172 -18.86 15.67 6.24
CA SER A 172 -19.43 16.53 7.29
C SER A 172 -18.73 17.89 7.43
N GLU A 173 -17.55 18.07 6.83
CA GLU A 173 -16.75 19.29 6.92
C GLU A 173 -16.11 19.69 5.57
N PRO A 174 -16.89 19.97 4.50
CA PRO A 174 -16.35 20.28 3.17
C PRO A 174 -15.36 21.46 3.13
N ALA A 175 -15.49 22.41 4.06
CA ALA A 175 -14.57 23.55 4.18
C ALA A 175 -13.14 23.14 4.58
N ILE A 176 -12.95 21.98 5.25
CA ILE A 176 -11.60 21.46 5.53
C ILE A 176 -10.97 20.94 4.24
N GLU A 177 -11.74 20.18 3.45
CA GLU A 177 -11.28 19.66 2.17
C GLU A 177 -10.89 20.80 1.22
N ARG A 178 -11.72 21.84 1.13
CA ARG A 178 -11.44 23.04 0.33
C ARG A 178 -10.12 23.71 0.72
N ARG A 179 -9.95 24.04 2.01
CA ARG A 179 -8.74 24.70 2.50
C ARG A 179 -7.48 23.84 2.31
N THR A 180 -7.63 22.52 2.36
CA THR A 180 -6.52 21.59 2.10
C THR A 180 -6.13 21.62 0.61
N VAL A 181 -7.10 21.64 -0.30
CA VAL A 181 -6.85 21.82 -1.74
C VAL A 181 -6.21 23.17 -2.04
N ASP A 182 -6.71 24.26 -1.45
CA ASP A 182 -6.13 25.60 -1.63
C ASP A 182 -4.65 25.61 -1.18
N LEU A 183 -4.35 24.99 -0.02
CA LEU A 183 -2.98 24.84 0.48
C LEU A 183 -2.10 24.01 -0.48
N TYR A 184 -2.59 22.89 -1.00
CA TYR A 184 -1.86 22.07 -1.97
C TYR A 184 -1.57 22.82 -3.28
N LEU A 185 -2.52 23.63 -3.77
CA LEU A 185 -2.31 24.45 -4.94
C LEU A 185 -1.31 25.58 -4.68
N GLN A 186 -1.41 26.26 -3.52
CA GLN A 186 -0.50 27.32 -3.11
C GLN A 186 0.96 26.83 -3.07
N TYR A 187 1.19 25.67 -2.46
CA TYR A 187 2.53 25.09 -2.33
C TYR A 187 2.92 24.18 -3.49
N GLN A 188 2.10 24.08 -4.54
CA GLN A 188 2.39 23.24 -5.71
C GLN A 188 2.63 21.77 -5.36
N VAL A 189 1.87 21.21 -4.42
CA VAL A 189 1.84 19.77 -4.18
C VAL A 189 1.22 19.12 -5.42
N ARG A 190 2.04 18.40 -6.21
CA ARG A 190 1.68 17.92 -7.55
C ARG A 190 1.09 16.51 -7.60
N VAL A 191 1.12 15.76 -6.52
CA VAL A 191 0.55 14.41 -6.47
C VAL A 191 -0.27 14.28 -5.20
N ILE A 192 -1.52 13.84 -5.35
CA ILE A 192 -2.36 13.49 -4.20
C ILE A 192 -2.88 12.06 -4.28
N GLU A 193 -2.99 11.45 -3.11
CA GLU A 193 -3.79 10.24 -2.90
C GLU A 193 -5.17 10.65 -2.36
N ALA A 194 -6.19 10.61 -3.22
CA ALA A 194 -7.56 10.93 -2.85
C ALA A 194 -8.24 9.69 -2.25
N SER A 195 -8.66 9.75 -0.98
CA SER A 195 -9.23 8.60 -0.26
C SER A 195 -10.55 8.92 0.43
N ALA A 196 -11.35 7.88 0.69
CA ALA A 196 -12.67 7.94 1.33
C ALA A 196 -13.76 8.71 0.55
N PHE A 197 -13.52 9.05 -0.72
CA PHE A 197 -14.53 9.69 -1.57
C PHE A 197 -15.70 8.74 -1.87
N LEU A 198 -16.92 9.27 -1.80
CA LEU A 198 -18.16 8.58 -2.16
C LEU A 198 -18.71 9.05 -3.51
N ASP A 199 -18.43 10.30 -3.86
CA ASP A 199 -18.64 10.90 -5.18
C ASP A 199 -17.56 11.97 -5.40
N LEU A 200 -17.48 12.54 -6.60
CA LEU A 200 -16.62 13.69 -6.85
C LEU A 200 -17.15 14.92 -6.11
N THR A 201 -16.23 15.68 -5.53
CA THR A 201 -16.49 17.01 -4.97
C THR A 201 -15.98 18.08 -5.93
N ASP A 202 -16.48 19.30 -5.77
CA ASP A 202 -15.91 20.48 -6.44
C ASP A 202 -14.43 20.68 -6.10
N ASN A 203 -13.99 20.35 -4.88
CA ASN A 203 -12.60 20.49 -4.45
C ASN A 203 -11.64 19.57 -5.21
N ILE A 204 -11.96 18.27 -5.36
CA ILE A 204 -11.08 17.34 -6.10
C ILE A 204 -11.06 17.65 -7.60
N VAL A 205 -12.20 18.09 -8.15
CA VAL A 205 -12.29 18.56 -9.54
C VAL A 205 -11.47 19.84 -9.72
N TYR A 206 -11.52 20.76 -8.76
CA TYR A 206 -10.72 21.98 -8.76
C TYR A 206 -9.22 21.67 -8.76
N TYR A 207 -8.75 20.83 -7.83
CA TYR A 207 -7.35 20.43 -7.77
C TYR A 207 -6.86 19.85 -9.11
N ARG A 208 -7.65 18.94 -9.69
CA ARG A 208 -7.34 18.29 -10.97
C ARG A 208 -7.28 19.30 -12.12
N ALA A 209 -8.32 20.10 -12.31
CA ALA A 209 -8.44 21.02 -13.43
C ALA A 209 -7.45 22.19 -13.35
N ALA A 210 -7.14 22.68 -12.15
CA ALA A 210 -6.18 23.77 -11.94
C ALA A 210 -4.75 23.40 -12.38
N GLY A 211 -4.43 22.11 -12.46
CA GLY A 211 -3.14 21.61 -12.92
C GLY A 211 -3.02 21.41 -14.43
N LEU A 212 -4.03 21.79 -15.23
CA LEU A 212 -4.05 21.54 -16.67
C LEU A 212 -3.51 22.73 -17.47
N SER A 213 -2.66 22.43 -18.44
CA SER A 213 -2.16 23.37 -19.44
C SER A 213 -1.97 22.67 -20.80
N LEU A 214 -1.60 23.44 -21.82
CA LEU A 214 -1.06 22.90 -23.07
C LEU A 214 0.45 23.08 -23.08
N ASP A 215 1.18 22.10 -23.58
CA ASP A 215 2.62 22.21 -23.81
C ASP A 215 2.93 22.93 -25.14
N THR A 216 4.22 23.04 -25.50
CA THR A 216 4.67 23.69 -26.74
C THR A 216 4.22 22.97 -28.01
N ALA A 217 3.77 21.71 -27.92
CA ALA A 217 3.23 20.90 -29.01
C ALA A 217 1.70 20.84 -29.00
N ASN A 218 1.04 21.72 -28.22
CA ASN A 218 -0.41 21.75 -28.00
C ASN A 218 -1.00 20.43 -27.46
N GLN A 219 -0.19 19.63 -26.75
CA GLN A 219 -0.66 18.44 -26.04
C GLN A 219 -1.07 18.81 -24.61
N ILE A 220 -1.99 18.03 -24.03
CA ILE A 220 -2.48 18.26 -22.67
C ILE A 220 -1.37 17.92 -21.66
N GLU A 221 -0.94 18.93 -20.91
CA GLU A 221 0.00 18.76 -19.82
C GLU A 221 -0.76 18.66 -18.49
N ILE A 222 -0.53 17.56 -17.76
CA ILE A 222 -1.17 17.27 -16.47
C ILE A 222 -0.14 17.47 -15.34
N LYS A 223 -0.18 18.63 -14.68
CA LYS A 223 0.74 18.95 -13.56
C LYS A 223 0.27 18.40 -12.23
N ASN A 224 -1.04 18.45 -11.97
CA ASN A 224 -1.64 17.96 -10.74
C ASN A 224 -2.19 16.55 -10.96
N LYS A 225 -1.52 15.57 -10.36
CA LYS A 225 -1.74 14.14 -10.53
C LYS A 225 -2.59 13.60 -9.40
N VAL A 226 -3.51 12.69 -9.72
CA VAL A 226 -4.46 12.14 -8.77
C VAL A 226 -4.40 10.63 -8.80
N ILE A 227 -4.11 10.05 -7.64
CA ILE A 227 -4.24 8.62 -7.35
C ILE A 227 -5.50 8.45 -6.49
N ALA A 228 -6.56 7.89 -7.04
CA ALA A 228 -7.81 7.69 -6.28
C ALA A 228 -7.83 6.30 -5.64
N LYS A 229 -7.91 6.26 -4.31
CA LYS A 229 -7.99 5.00 -3.55
C LYS A 229 -9.44 4.65 -3.24
N ILE A 230 -9.90 3.53 -3.80
CA ILE A 230 -11.31 3.12 -3.82
C ILE A 230 -11.46 1.64 -3.53
N SER A 231 -12.64 1.23 -3.09
CA SER A 231 -13.01 -0.18 -2.90
C SER A 231 -14.30 -0.57 -3.62
N ARG A 232 -14.92 0.38 -4.35
CA ARG A 232 -16.26 0.22 -4.95
C ARG A 232 -16.27 0.62 -6.42
N ARG A 233 -16.96 -0.17 -7.23
CA ARG A 233 -17.05 0.03 -8.68
C ARG A 233 -17.73 1.36 -9.02
N GLU A 234 -18.74 1.76 -8.25
CA GLU A 234 -19.50 2.99 -8.50
C GLU A 234 -18.63 4.24 -8.33
N VAL A 235 -17.73 4.24 -7.33
CA VAL A 235 -16.78 5.33 -7.08
C VAL A 235 -15.66 5.32 -8.12
N ALA A 236 -15.14 4.13 -8.46
CA ALA A 236 -14.13 3.99 -9.52
C ALA A 236 -14.62 4.58 -10.86
N THR A 237 -15.87 4.33 -11.22
CA THR A 237 -16.51 4.89 -12.44
C THR A 237 -16.43 6.42 -12.48
N LYS A 238 -16.52 7.10 -11.33
CA LYS A 238 -16.42 8.55 -11.27
C LYS A 238 -15.01 9.04 -11.58
N PHE A 239 -14.00 8.42 -10.99
CA PHE A 239 -12.60 8.81 -11.18
C PHE A 239 -12.01 8.38 -12.53
N LEU A 240 -12.55 7.32 -13.13
CA LEU A 240 -12.17 6.85 -14.46
C LEU A 240 -12.74 7.72 -15.60
N GLN A 241 -13.78 8.51 -15.32
CA GLN A 241 -14.41 9.41 -16.30
C GLN A 241 -13.86 10.85 -16.17
N PRO A 242 -14.14 11.74 -17.15
CA PRO A 242 -13.78 13.15 -17.05
C PRO A 242 -14.56 13.88 -15.97
N ALA A 243 -14.08 15.06 -15.61
CA ALA A 243 -14.77 15.93 -14.66
C ALA A 243 -16.18 16.30 -15.18
N PRO A 244 -17.23 16.29 -14.33
CA PRO A 244 -18.57 16.67 -14.76
C PRO A 244 -18.64 18.14 -15.19
N SER A 245 -19.17 18.40 -16.39
CA SER A 245 -19.27 19.76 -16.96
C SER A 245 -20.00 20.75 -16.07
N LYS A 246 -20.97 20.29 -15.25
CA LYS A 246 -21.69 21.14 -14.28
C LYS A 246 -20.72 21.71 -13.23
N ILE A 247 -19.86 20.87 -12.67
CA ILE A 247 -18.87 21.29 -11.66
C ILE A 247 -17.83 22.21 -12.32
N LEU A 248 -17.36 21.87 -13.53
CA LEU A 248 -16.40 22.70 -14.26
C LEU A 248 -16.94 24.11 -14.55
N LYS A 249 -18.19 24.23 -15.01
CA LYS A 249 -18.83 25.54 -15.23
C LYS A 249 -18.89 26.37 -13.96
N GLN A 250 -19.28 25.77 -12.84
CA GLN A 250 -19.32 26.43 -11.54
C GLN A 250 -17.92 26.92 -11.12
N LEU A 251 -16.87 26.12 -11.31
CA LEU A 251 -15.49 26.51 -10.97
C LEU A 251 -14.97 27.66 -11.86
N VAL A 252 -15.38 27.70 -13.13
CA VAL A 252 -15.08 28.82 -14.04
C VAL A 252 -15.83 30.09 -13.61
N GLU A 253 -17.11 29.99 -13.26
CA GLU A 253 -17.92 31.12 -12.78
C GLU A 253 -17.36 31.71 -11.48
N GLN A 254 -16.79 30.86 -10.60
CA GLN A 254 -16.10 31.27 -9.38
C GLN A 254 -14.69 31.84 -9.63
N GLY A 255 -14.19 31.81 -10.88
CA GLY A 255 -12.84 32.28 -11.23
C GLY A 255 -11.71 31.40 -10.73
N LEU A 256 -11.99 30.16 -10.33
CA LEU A 256 -11.00 29.23 -9.77
C LEU A 256 -10.19 28.52 -10.84
N ILE A 257 -10.79 28.29 -12.01
CA ILE A 257 -10.14 27.74 -13.19
C ILE A 257 -10.51 28.56 -14.43
N SER A 258 -9.63 28.52 -15.43
CA SER A 258 -9.89 29.13 -16.73
C SER A 258 -10.85 28.29 -17.58
N LYS A 259 -11.47 28.92 -18.59
CA LYS A 259 -12.25 28.20 -19.62
C LYS A 259 -11.42 27.15 -20.33
N LEU A 260 -10.13 27.43 -20.58
CA LEU A 260 -9.22 26.47 -21.20
C LEU A 260 -9.06 25.23 -20.30
N GLN A 261 -8.75 25.41 -19.03
CA GLN A 261 -8.64 24.31 -18.06
C GLN A 261 -9.91 23.46 -17.99
N ALA A 262 -11.09 24.09 -17.99
CA ALA A 262 -12.37 23.37 -18.03
C ALA A 262 -12.49 22.51 -19.30
N SER A 263 -12.21 23.08 -20.48
CA SER A 263 -12.25 22.33 -21.75
C SER A 263 -11.21 21.20 -21.83
N LEU A 264 -10.05 21.34 -21.17
CA LEU A 264 -9.06 20.27 -21.07
C LEU A 264 -9.50 19.17 -20.10
N ALA A 265 -10.14 19.53 -18.99
CA ALA A 265 -10.61 18.59 -17.96
C ALA A 265 -11.70 17.63 -18.47
N GLU A 266 -12.45 18.02 -19.52
CA GLU A 266 -13.44 17.14 -20.17
C GLU A 266 -12.80 16.05 -21.05
N LYS A 267 -11.49 16.15 -21.35
CA LYS A 267 -10.76 15.26 -22.26
C LYS A 267 -9.87 14.24 -21.56
N ILE A 268 -9.75 14.33 -20.24
CA ILE A 268 -8.88 13.47 -19.43
C ILE A 268 -9.68 12.82 -18.31
N PRO A 269 -9.23 11.70 -17.75
CA PRO A 269 -9.85 11.13 -16.56
C PRO A 269 -9.59 12.00 -15.32
N MET A 270 -10.51 11.90 -14.36
CA MET A 270 -10.39 12.57 -13.06
C MET A 270 -9.19 12.09 -12.24
N ALA A 271 -8.80 10.82 -12.38
CA ALA A 271 -7.58 10.25 -11.81
C ALA A 271 -6.66 9.66 -12.88
N ASP A 272 -5.35 9.79 -12.68
CA ASP A 272 -4.35 9.13 -13.54
C ASP A 272 -4.21 7.65 -13.19
N ASP A 273 -4.48 7.34 -11.92
CA ASP A 273 -4.30 6.03 -11.33
C ASP A 273 -5.42 5.74 -10.32
N ILE A 274 -5.92 4.51 -10.32
CA ILE A 274 -6.84 4.02 -9.30
C ILE A 274 -6.08 3.00 -8.44
N THR A 275 -6.06 3.23 -7.12
CA THR A 275 -5.66 2.20 -6.16
C THR A 275 -6.90 1.45 -5.71
N VAL A 276 -6.99 0.17 -6.06
CA VAL A 276 -8.03 -0.72 -5.58
C VAL A 276 -7.65 -1.22 -4.19
N GLU A 277 -8.36 -0.75 -3.17
CA GLU A 277 -8.15 -1.11 -1.78
C GLU A 277 -9.06 -2.28 -1.37
N ALA A 278 -8.44 -3.44 -1.23
CA ALA A 278 -9.05 -4.65 -0.69
C ALA A 278 -9.10 -4.61 0.85
N ASP A 279 -9.22 -5.77 1.50
CA ASP A 279 -9.10 -5.89 2.95
C ASP A 279 -7.77 -5.28 3.46
N SER A 280 -7.88 -4.31 4.36
CA SER A 280 -6.77 -3.44 4.78
C SER A 280 -6.92 -3.01 6.25
N GLY A 281 -5.84 -2.50 6.84
CA GLY A 281 -5.88 -1.88 8.17
C GLY A 281 -6.55 -0.50 8.11
N GLY A 282 -7.28 -0.11 9.16
CA GLY A 282 -8.08 1.11 9.15
C GLY A 282 -9.43 0.89 8.45
N HIS A 283 -9.97 1.93 7.83
CA HIS A 283 -11.27 1.82 7.15
C HIS A 283 -11.20 0.83 5.99
N THR A 284 -12.07 -0.17 6.02
CA THR A 284 -12.15 -1.18 4.97
C THR A 284 -13.54 -1.81 4.90
N ASP A 285 -13.94 -2.19 3.68
CA ASP A 285 -15.14 -2.99 3.39
C ASP A 285 -14.80 -4.52 3.38
N ASN A 286 -13.59 -4.91 3.77
CA ASN A 286 -13.08 -6.29 3.82
C ASN A 286 -13.20 -7.07 2.49
N ARG A 287 -13.00 -6.39 1.36
CA ARG A 287 -13.19 -7.00 0.04
C ARG A 287 -12.01 -7.91 -0.32
N PRO A 288 -12.24 -9.11 -0.89
CA PRO A 288 -11.17 -9.95 -1.37
C PRO A 288 -10.44 -9.32 -2.56
N LEU A 289 -9.11 -9.17 -2.45
CA LEU A 289 -8.26 -8.62 -3.51
C LEU A 289 -8.45 -9.36 -4.84
N VAL A 290 -8.48 -10.69 -4.79
CA VAL A 290 -8.57 -11.59 -5.95
C VAL A 290 -9.88 -11.46 -6.73
N CYS A 291 -10.93 -10.87 -6.12
CA CYS A 291 -12.19 -10.58 -6.80
C CYS A 291 -12.26 -9.12 -7.23
N LEU A 292 -11.82 -8.21 -6.36
CA LEU A 292 -11.98 -6.77 -6.56
C LEU A 292 -11.09 -6.23 -7.68
N LEU A 293 -9.81 -6.64 -7.75
CA LEU A 293 -8.90 -6.14 -8.78
C LEU A 293 -9.40 -6.47 -10.20
N PRO A 294 -9.71 -7.74 -10.56
CA PRO A 294 -10.24 -8.04 -11.90
C PRO A 294 -11.50 -7.25 -12.23
N SER A 295 -12.41 -7.08 -11.28
CA SER A 295 -13.64 -6.31 -11.50
C SER A 295 -13.39 -4.83 -11.85
N ILE A 296 -12.36 -4.21 -11.29
CA ILE A 296 -11.99 -2.82 -11.61
C ILE A 296 -11.14 -2.73 -12.88
N LEU A 297 -10.34 -3.75 -13.20
CA LEU A 297 -9.64 -3.82 -14.50
C LEU A 297 -10.64 -3.85 -15.67
N GLU A 298 -11.68 -4.69 -15.59
CA GLU A 298 -12.75 -4.74 -16.59
C GLU A 298 -13.46 -3.37 -16.71
N LEU A 299 -13.77 -2.71 -15.57
CA LEU A 299 -14.34 -1.36 -15.61
C LEU A 299 -13.43 -0.36 -16.33
N ARG A 300 -12.12 -0.42 -16.07
CA ARG A 300 -11.14 0.47 -16.71
C ARG A 300 -11.15 0.24 -18.21
N ASP A 301 -11.15 -1.00 -18.67
CA ASP A 301 -11.13 -1.35 -20.09
C ASP A 301 -12.43 -0.90 -20.79
N GLU A 302 -13.60 -1.06 -20.15
CA GLU A 302 -14.89 -0.53 -20.62
C GLU A 302 -14.85 1.00 -20.82
N ILE A 303 -14.38 1.74 -19.81
CA ILE A 303 -14.32 3.20 -19.86
C ILE A 303 -13.25 3.69 -20.84
N GLN A 304 -12.09 3.04 -20.89
CA GLN A 304 -11.04 3.34 -21.86
C GLN A 304 -11.56 3.15 -23.29
N SER A 305 -12.33 2.10 -23.57
CA SER A 305 -12.94 1.88 -24.89
C SER A 305 -13.97 2.96 -25.25
N LYS A 306 -14.64 3.56 -24.26
CA LYS A 306 -15.61 4.64 -24.46
C LYS A 306 -14.95 6.01 -24.70
N TYR A 307 -13.93 6.36 -23.92
CA TYR A 307 -13.32 7.70 -23.95
C TYR A 307 -12.05 7.78 -24.78
N CYS A 308 -11.41 6.64 -25.07
CA CYS A 308 -10.19 6.54 -25.86
C CYS A 308 -9.09 7.50 -25.40
N TYR A 309 -8.86 7.60 -24.09
CA TYR A 309 -7.79 8.46 -23.56
C TYR A 309 -6.45 8.06 -24.16
N GLU A 310 -5.61 9.05 -24.46
CA GLU A 310 -4.26 8.82 -25.01
C GLU A 310 -3.45 7.85 -24.13
N LYS A 311 -3.60 8.00 -22.80
CA LYS A 311 -3.01 7.12 -21.80
C LYS A 311 -4.13 6.47 -20.99
N PRO A 312 -4.27 5.14 -21.03
CA PRO A 312 -5.22 4.45 -20.16
C PRO A 312 -4.94 4.72 -18.69
N VAL A 313 -6.01 4.82 -17.90
CA VAL A 313 -5.88 4.89 -16.43
C VAL A 313 -5.27 3.59 -15.93
N ARG A 314 -4.29 3.69 -15.05
CA ARG A 314 -3.61 2.53 -14.45
C ARG A 314 -4.32 2.08 -13.19
N ILE A 315 -4.41 0.77 -12.99
CA ILE A 315 -5.06 0.17 -11.83
C ILE A 315 -4.00 -0.50 -10.96
N GLY A 316 -3.69 0.09 -9.81
CA GLY A 316 -2.87 -0.52 -8.77
C GLY A 316 -3.70 -1.13 -7.66
N VAL A 317 -3.05 -1.75 -6.67
CA VAL A 317 -3.74 -2.40 -5.56
C VAL A 317 -3.15 -2.12 -4.19
N ALA A 318 -4.03 -2.02 -3.19
CA ALA A 318 -3.73 -1.98 -1.76
C ALA A 318 -4.53 -3.07 -1.03
N GLY A 319 -4.13 -3.36 0.21
CA GLY A 319 -4.79 -4.37 1.04
C GLY A 319 -4.21 -5.77 0.82
N GLY A 320 -3.76 -6.40 1.91
CA GLY A 320 -3.12 -7.73 1.87
C GLY A 320 -1.70 -7.79 1.28
N ILE A 321 -1.15 -6.71 0.74
CA ILE A 321 0.22 -6.68 0.20
C ILE A 321 1.25 -6.45 1.33
N ALA A 322 2.03 -7.49 1.62
CA ALA A 322 2.98 -7.49 2.73
C ALA A 322 4.25 -8.33 2.49
N THR A 323 4.25 -9.18 1.47
CA THR A 323 5.34 -10.11 1.19
C THR A 323 5.66 -10.12 -0.30
N PRO A 324 6.84 -10.62 -0.71
CA PRO A 324 7.15 -10.92 -2.11
C PRO A 324 6.07 -11.71 -2.83
N LYS A 325 5.46 -12.70 -2.15
CA LYS A 325 4.42 -13.56 -2.73
C LYS A 325 3.14 -12.78 -3.02
N SER A 326 2.67 -11.96 -2.07
CA SER A 326 1.47 -11.14 -2.27
C SER A 326 1.68 -10.07 -3.33
N ALA A 327 2.88 -9.46 -3.41
CA ALA A 327 3.20 -8.49 -4.44
C ALA A 327 3.26 -9.14 -5.83
N LEU A 328 3.93 -10.29 -5.95
CA LEU A 328 3.95 -11.05 -7.21
C LEU A 328 2.54 -11.44 -7.64
N ALA A 329 1.70 -11.94 -6.72
CA ALA A 329 0.32 -12.30 -7.04
C ALA A 329 -0.47 -11.10 -7.59
N ALA A 330 -0.32 -9.91 -6.99
CA ALA A 330 -0.94 -8.69 -7.50
C ALA A 330 -0.48 -8.34 -8.92
N PHE A 331 0.83 -8.36 -9.19
CA PHE A 331 1.35 -8.12 -10.55
C PHE A 331 0.86 -9.16 -11.56
N MET A 332 0.74 -10.43 -11.15
CA MET A 332 0.21 -11.50 -12.02
C MET A 332 -1.29 -11.39 -12.29
N MET A 333 -2.03 -10.69 -11.45
CA MET A 333 -3.43 -10.33 -11.70
C MET A 333 -3.58 -9.05 -12.54
N GLY A 334 -2.48 -8.39 -12.94
CA GLY A 334 -2.51 -7.20 -13.80
C GLY A 334 -2.44 -5.86 -13.06
N ALA A 335 -2.03 -5.84 -11.79
CA ALA A 335 -1.81 -4.57 -11.09
C ALA A 335 -0.66 -3.76 -11.74
N ALA A 336 -0.94 -2.49 -12.03
CA ALA A 336 0.05 -1.54 -12.54
C ALA A 336 1.10 -1.16 -11.50
N TYR A 337 0.74 -1.14 -10.22
CA TYR A 337 1.61 -0.91 -9.06
C TYR A 337 0.99 -1.52 -7.80
N VAL A 338 1.79 -1.72 -6.77
CA VAL A 338 1.33 -2.22 -5.47
C VAL A 338 1.49 -1.18 -4.36
N VAL A 339 0.60 -1.25 -3.38
CA VAL A 339 0.54 -0.33 -2.25
C VAL A 339 0.61 -1.08 -0.93
N THR A 340 1.49 -0.63 -0.05
CA THR A 340 1.60 -1.15 1.32
C THR A 340 1.14 -0.12 2.34
N GLY A 341 0.63 -0.61 3.48
CA GLY A 341 0.09 0.22 4.56
C GLY A 341 0.54 -0.31 5.92
N SER A 342 -0.15 -1.32 6.44
CA SER A 342 0.07 -1.84 7.80
C SER A 342 1.55 -2.11 8.13
N ILE A 343 2.29 -2.78 7.23
CA ILE A 343 3.71 -3.11 7.46
C ILE A 343 4.57 -1.86 7.70
N ASN A 344 4.25 -0.75 7.02
CA ASN A 344 5.00 0.49 7.09
C ASN A 344 4.85 1.17 8.45
N GLN A 345 3.73 0.96 9.15
CA GLN A 345 3.52 1.48 10.50
C GLN A 345 4.49 0.88 11.53
N SER A 346 5.01 -0.33 11.26
CA SER A 346 6.02 -0.96 12.13
C SER A 346 7.45 -0.47 11.87
N CYS A 347 7.66 0.38 10.86
CA CYS A 347 8.98 0.87 10.49
C CYS A 347 9.46 2.00 11.42
N ILE A 348 10.77 2.15 11.53
CA ILE A 348 11.39 3.18 12.37
C ILE A 348 10.98 4.59 11.94
N GLU A 349 10.74 4.81 10.64
CA GLU A 349 10.38 6.11 10.09
C GLU A 349 8.93 6.50 10.39
N ALA A 350 8.04 5.56 10.70
CA ALA A 350 6.62 5.85 10.94
C ALA A 350 6.40 6.75 12.17
N GLY A 351 5.47 7.70 12.05
CA GLY A 351 5.06 8.65 13.09
C GLY A 351 4.15 8.02 14.14
N THR A 352 4.61 6.96 14.79
CA THR A 352 3.90 6.30 15.89
C THR A 352 4.87 5.90 17.00
N SER A 353 4.35 5.57 18.18
CA SER A 353 5.17 5.31 19.35
C SER A 353 6.01 4.04 19.20
N GLN A 354 7.13 4.01 19.92
CA GLN A 354 8.00 2.83 19.97
C GLN A 354 7.24 1.59 20.48
N TYR A 355 6.39 1.75 21.49
CA TYR A 355 5.54 0.67 22.01
C TYR A 355 4.62 0.09 20.92
N THR A 356 3.99 0.96 20.11
CA THR A 356 3.15 0.51 18.99
C THR A 356 3.95 -0.26 17.94
N LYS A 357 5.18 0.19 17.60
CA LYS A 357 6.05 -0.52 16.65
C LYS A 357 6.45 -1.90 17.16
N GLU A 358 6.81 -2.01 18.43
CA GLU A 358 7.14 -3.28 19.09
C GLU A 358 5.95 -4.24 19.13
N LEU A 359 4.75 -3.71 19.41
CA LEU A 359 3.53 -4.51 19.44
C LEU A 359 3.13 -5.01 18.04
N LEU A 360 3.27 -4.15 17.01
CA LEU A 360 3.03 -4.53 15.62
C LEU A 360 3.99 -5.62 15.13
N ALA A 361 5.24 -5.64 15.59
CA ALA A 361 6.21 -6.67 15.25
C ALA A 361 5.86 -8.07 15.78
N GLN A 362 4.99 -8.13 16.80
CA GLN A 362 4.52 -9.38 17.41
C GLN A 362 3.18 -9.84 16.85
N ALA A 363 2.50 -9.02 16.04
CA ALA A 363 1.16 -9.33 15.56
C ALA A 363 1.15 -10.55 14.63
N GLU A 364 0.18 -11.45 14.84
CA GLU A 364 -0.14 -12.53 13.92
C GLU A 364 -1.29 -12.14 12.98
N MET A 365 -1.53 -12.94 11.94
CA MET A 365 -2.59 -12.66 10.97
C MET A 365 -3.98 -12.60 11.64
N THR A 366 -4.18 -13.39 12.69
CA THR A 366 -5.42 -13.52 13.44
C THR A 366 -5.58 -12.47 14.55
N ASP A 367 -4.57 -11.62 14.78
CA ASP A 367 -4.51 -10.62 15.85
C ASP A 367 -5.20 -9.30 15.50
N VAL A 368 -6.08 -9.30 14.49
CA VAL A 368 -6.87 -8.14 14.07
C VAL A 368 -8.38 -8.41 14.21
N MET A 369 -9.16 -7.33 14.28
CA MET A 369 -10.62 -7.40 14.21
C MET A 369 -11.22 -6.05 13.80
N MET A 370 -12.49 -6.05 13.39
CA MET A 370 -13.25 -4.84 13.14
C MET A 370 -13.72 -4.20 14.44
N ALA A 371 -13.56 -2.89 14.57
CA ALA A 371 -14.04 -2.07 15.68
C ALA A 371 -14.78 -0.82 15.18
N PRO A 372 -15.72 -0.27 15.96
CA PRO A 372 -16.38 1.00 15.61
C PRO A 372 -15.40 2.13 15.33
N ALA A 373 -15.62 2.84 14.22
CA ALA A 373 -14.84 4.01 13.84
C ALA A 373 -15.30 5.26 14.61
N ALA A 374 -14.39 6.22 14.80
CA ALA A 374 -14.71 7.48 15.50
C ALA A 374 -15.51 8.43 14.59
N ASP A 375 -15.18 8.45 13.31
CA ASP A 375 -15.94 9.06 12.24
C ASP A 375 -17.09 8.13 11.84
N MET A 376 -18.26 8.72 11.59
CA MET A 376 -19.49 7.99 11.28
C MET A 376 -19.84 6.88 12.30
N PHE A 377 -19.41 7.04 13.57
CA PHE A 377 -19.72 6.14 14.68
C PHE A 377 -21.23 5.88 14.76
N GLU A 378 -22.02 6.93 14.62
CA GLU A 378 -23.47 6.92 14.69
C GLU A 378 -24.11 6.03 13.60
N MET A 379 -23.41 5.83 12.47
CA MET A 379 -23.84 5.01 11.33
C MET A 379 -23.34 3.55 11.42
N GLY A 380 -22.60 3.19 12.47
CA GLY A 380 -22.07 1.84 12.65
C GLY A 380 -20.91 1.48 11.72
N VAL A 381 -20.23 2.49 11.15
CA VAL A 381 -19.01 2.27 10.37
C VAL A 381 -17.93 1.65 11.26
N LYS A 382 -17.20 0.69 10.68
CA LYS A 382 -16.11 0.00 11.37
C LYS A 382 -14.80 0.17 10.61
N LEU A 383 -13.72 -0.06 11.32
CA LEU A 383 -12.35 -0.09 10.82
C LEU A 383 -11.60 -1.30 11.41
N GLN A 384 -10.58 -1.78 10.71
CA GLN A 384 -9.79 -2.94 11.11
C GLN A 384 -8.60 -2.50 11.97
N VAL A 385 -8.50 -3.10 13.15
CA VAL A 385 -7.53 -2.74 14.20
C VAL A 385 -6.87 -3.97 14.81
N LEU A 386 -5.69 -3.76 15.37
CA LEU A 386 -5.02 -4.74 16.22
C LEU A 386 -5.83 -4.99 17.50
N LYS A 387 -5.99 -6.26 17.88
CA LYS A 387 -6.58 -6.69 19.17
C LYS A 387 -5.58 -7.31 20.13
N ARG A 388 -4.36 -7.62 19.68
CA ARG A 388 -3.28 -8.09 20.56
C ARG A 388 -2.68 -6.93 21.34
N GLY A 389 -2.49 -7.12 22.64
CA GLY A 389 -1.85 -6.13 23.52
C GLY A 389 -2.67 -4.85 23.79
N THR A 390 -3.91 -4.79 23.30
CA THR A 390 -4.83 -3.67 23.53
C THR A 390 -6.27 -4.18 23.68
N LEU A 391 -7.05 -3.55 24.55
CA LEU A 391 -8.48 -3.78 24.73
C LEU A 391 -9.34 -2.79 23.94
N PHE A 392 -8.72 -1.87 23.19
CA PHE A 392 -9.43 -0.87 22.39
C PHE A 392 -10.59 -1.47 21.56
N PRO A 393 -10.40 -2.55 20.77
CA PRO A 393 -11.47 -3.02 19.90
C PRO A 393 -12.72 -3.48 20.66
N LEU A 394 -12.51 -4.14 21.81
CA LEU A 394 -13.59 -4.61 22.69
C LEU A 394 -14.27 -3.44 23.40
N ARG A 395 -13.49 -2.46 23.88
CA ARG A 395 -14.02 -1.24 24.51
C ARG A 395 -14.81 -0.40 23.52
N ALA A 396 -14.31 -0.23 22.30
CA ALA A 396 -15.01 0.47 21.22
C ALA A 396 -16.34 -0.21 20.86
N GLN A 397 -16.36 -1.55 20.73
CA GLN A 397 -17.59 -2.30 20.50
C GLN A 397 -18.59 -2.11 21.66
N LYS A 398 -18.10 -2.14 22.92
CA LYS A 398 -18.94 -1.87 24.09
C LYS A 398 -19.57 -0.48 24.06
N LEU A 399 -18.83 0.56 23.66
CA LEU A 399 -19.37 1.91 23.49
C LEU A 399 -20.48 1.95 22.43
N PHE A 400 -20.30 1.24 21.32
CA PHE A 400 -21.32 1.16 20.28
C PHE A 400 -22.57 0.40 20.73
N ASP A 401 -22.40 -0.68 21.49
CA ASP A 401 -23.54 -1.43 22.04
C ASP A 401 -24.34 -0.58 23.03
N LEU A 402 -23.66 0.19 23.89
CA LEU A 402 -24.31 1.16 24.78
C LEU A 402 -25.04 2.24 23.96
N TYR A 403 -24.39 2.78 22.93
CA TYR A 403 -25.00 3.80 22.06
C TYR A 403 -26.27 3.28 21.38
N LYS A 404 -26.27 2.03 20.92
CA LYS A 404 -27.42 1.42 20.25
C LYS A 404 -28.59 1.18 21.20
N ASN A 405 -28.30 0.74 22.43
CA ASN A 405 -29.32 0.23 23.36
C ASN A 405 -29.95 1.29 24.28
N TYR A 406 -29.35 2.47 24.42
CA TYR A 406 -29.83 3.53 25.32
C TYR A 406 -29.95 4.86 24.58
N ASP A 407 -30.92 5.71 24.93
CA ASP A 407 -31.16 6.98 24.21
C ASP A 407 -30.39 8.17 24.78
N SER A 408 -29.92 8.05 26.01
CA SER A 408 -29.04 9.02 26.66
C SER A 408 -28.01 8.33 27.55
N ILE A 409 -26.99 9.09 27.98
CA ILE A 409 -26.05 8.62 29.01
C ILE A 409 -26.73 8.35 30.36
N ASP A 410 -27.84 9.01 30.63
CA ASP A 410 -28.56 8.92 31.91
C ASP A 410 -29.40 7.63 31.98
N ASP A 411 -29.82 7.10 30.83
CA ASP A 411 -30.54 5.83 30.71
C ASP A 411 -29.65 4.60 30.91
N ILE A 412 -28.32 4.76 30.86
CA ILE A 412 -27.37 3.66 31.06
C ILE A 412 -27.42 3.21 32.54
N PRO A 413 -27.59 1.90 32.84
CA PRO A 413 -27.60 1.40 34.20
C PRO A 413 -26.36 1.82 34.99
N GLN A 414 -26.53 2.19 36.27
CA GLN A 414 -25.46 2.76 37.09
C GLN A 414 -24.20 1.88 37.10
N GLY A 415 -24.34 0.56 37.24
CA GLY A 415 -23.20 -0.36 37.23
C GLY A 415 -22.42 -0.38 35.90
N GLU A 416 -23.07 -0.09 34.77
CA GLU A 416 -22.41 0.03 33.46
C GLU A 416 -21.76 1.41 33.28
N ARG A 417 -22.39 2.48 33.79
CA ARG A 417 -21.77 3.81 33.85
C ARG A 417 -20.49 3.80 34.69
N ASP A 418 -20.53 3.18 35.87
CA ASP A 418 -19.36 3.07 36.75
C ASP A 418 -18.18 2.36 36.07
N LYS A 419 -18.46 1.28 35.32
CA LYS A 419 -17.43 0.58 34.53
C LYS A 419 -16.89 1.45 33.41
N LEU A 420 -17.77 2.15 32.69
CA LEU A 420 -17.39 3.05 31.61
C LEU A 420 -16.44 4.16 32.11
N GLU A 421 -16.79 4.83 33.20
CA GLU A 421 -16.00 5.89 33.80
C GLU A 421 -14.66 5.37 34.36
N LYS A 422 -14.65 4.23 35.06
CA LYS A 422 -13.43 3.69 35.69
C LYS A 422 -12.48 3.00 34.72
N GLN A 423 -13.00 2.24 33.75
CA GLN A 423 -12.20 1.31 32.94
C GLN A 423 -11.87 1.85 31.54
N ILE A 424 -12.75 2.67 30.96
CA ILE A 424 -12.60 3.15 29.57
C ILE A 424 -12.23 4.64 29.57
N LEU A 425 -13.12 5.48 30.08
CA LEU A 425 -12.91 6.93 30.09
C LEU A 425 -11.79 7.32 31.06
N ARG A 426 -11.67 6.61 32.19
CA ARG A 426 -10.85 6.98 33.35
C ARG A 426 -11.09 8.41 33.81
N ASN A 427 -12.34 8.84 33.67
CA ASN A 427 -12.84 10.15 34.01
C ASN A 427 -14.37 10.07 34.08
N SER A 428 -15.01 11.04 34.74
CA SER A 428 -16.47 11.11 34.78
C SER A 428 -17.04 11.48 33.41
N LEU A 429 -18.25 11.01 33.11
CA LEU A 429 -18.99 11.38 31.90
C LEU A 429 -19.18 12.90 31.80
N GLN A 430 -19.39 13.57 32.94
CA GLN A 430 -19.55 15.01 33.00
C GLN A 430 -18.26 15.75 32.58
N ALA A 431 -17.10 15.33 33.10
CA ALA A 431 -15.82 15.93 32.74
C ALA A 431 -15.47 15.70 31.26
N VAL A 432 -15.69 14.48 30.76
CA VAL A 432 -15.49 14.18 29.33
C VAL A 432 -16.40 15.03 28.44
N TRP A 433 -17.65 15.24 28.85
CA TRP A 433 -18.55 16.15 28.13
C TRP A 433 -18.04 17.59 28.13
N GLN A 434 -17.55 18.10 29.26
CA GLN A 434 -16.99 19.46 29.34
C GLN A 434 -15.80 19.63 28.40
N GLU A 435 -14.85 18.69 28.39
CA GLU A 435 -13.71 18.70 27.44
C GLU A 435 -14.19 18.68 25.98
N THR A 436 -15.16 17.82 25.68
CA THR A 436 -15.73 17.68 24.35
C THR A 436 -16.43 18.96 23.90
N ALA A 437 -17.18 19.61 24.80
CA ALA A 437 -17.85 20.87 24.55
C ALA A 437 -16.85 22.00 24.28
N SER A 438 -15.78 22.11 25.07
CA SER A 438 -14.71 23.10 24.85
C SER A 438 -13.97 22.87 23.53
N TYR A 439 -13.75 21.62 23.13
CA TYR A 439 -13.16 21.30 21.83
C TYR A 439 -14.09 21.68 20.66
N LEU A 440 -15.38 21.34 20.77
CA LEU A 440 -16.36 21.65 19.72
C LEU A 440 -16.65 23.14 19.60
N SER A 441 -16.63 23.91 20.69
CA SER A 441 -16.88 25.36 20.62
C SER A 441 -15.85 26.09 19.75
N GLN A 442 -14.63 25.56 19.65
CA GLN A 442 -13.56 26.14 18.83
C GLN A 442 -13.59 25.64 17.38
N ARG A 443 -14.01 24.38 17.15
CA ARG A 443 -13.87 23.70 15.85
C ARG A 443 -15.18 23.53 15.08
N ASN A 444 -16.28 23.31 15.78
CA ASN A 444 -17.60 23.05 15.20
C ASN A 444 -18.73 23.46 16.17
N PRO A 445 -18.98 24.78 16.34
CA PRO A 445 -19.96 25.29 17.30
C PRO A 445 -21.39 24.86 16.97
N ASP A 446 -21.72 24.68 15.69
CA ASP A 446 -23.03 24.21 15.25
C ASP A 446 -23.34 22.80 15.77
N LYS A 447 -22.32 21.92 15.78
CA LYS A 447 -22.47 20.56 16.32
C LYS A 447 -22.66 20.56 17.83
N LEU A 448 -22.00 21.47 18.54
CA LEU A 448 -22.22 21.66 19.98
C LEU A 448 -23.64 22.10 20.28
N ALA A 449 -24.17 23.09 19.54
CA ALA A 449 -25.53 23.56 19.69
C ALA A 449 -26.56 22.44 19.44
N LYS A 450 -26.36 21.61 18.42
CA LYS A 450 -27.20 20.43 18.14
C LYS A 450 -27.16 19.40 19.26
N ALA A 451 -26.00 19.18 19.88
CA ALA A 451 -25.82 18.20 20.94
C ALA A 451 -26.48 18.62 22.26
N ALA A 452 -26.63 19.92 22.53
CA ALA A 452 -27.26 20.42 23.75
C ALA A 452 -28.72 19.94 23.90
N ASN A 453 -29.45 19.81 22.78
CA ASN A 453 -30.86 19.39 22.75
C ASN A 453 -31.06 17.95 22.24
N ASN A 454 -29.99 17.18 22.09
CA ASN A 454 -30.05 15.81 21.59
C ASN A 454 -29.20 14.88 22.48
N PRO A 455 -29.82 14.21 23.48
CA PRO A 455 -29.13 13.34 24.41
C PRO A 455 -28.35 12.20 23.72
N LYS A 456 -28.88 11.67 22.61
CA LYS A 456 -28.25 10.62 21.81
C LYS A 456 -26.96 11.12 21.15
N LEU A 457 -27.01 12.31 20.56
CA LEU A 457 -25.84 12.95 19.96
C LEU A 457 -24.79 13.33 21.01
N LYS A 458 -25.23 13.83 22.19
CA LYS A 458 -24.34 14.08 23.32
C LYS A 458 -23.60 12.81 23.75
N MET A 459 -24.32 11.70 23.88
CA MET A 459 -23.72 10.39 24.18
C MET A 459 -22.71 9.95 23.11
N ALA A 460 -23.06 10.05 21.83
CA ALA A 460 -22.15 9.73 20.73
C ALA A 460 -20.85 10.56 20.81
N LEU A 461 -20.96 11.87 21.06
CA LEU A 461 -19.81 12.77 21.16
C LEU A 461 -18.89 12.40 22.34
N ILE A 462 -19.45 12.04 23.49
CA ILE A 462 -18.69 11.52 24.65
C ILE A 462 -17.96 10.23 24.30
N PHE A 463 -18.60 9.30 23.59
CA PHE A 463 -17.94 8.04 23.21
C PHE A 463 -16.87 8.26 22.15
N ARG A 464 -17.11 9.18 21.23
CA ARG A 464 -16.14 9.58 20.19
C ARG A 464 -14.91 10.28 20.77
N TRP A 465 -14.98 10.86 21.96
CA TRP A 465 -13.79 11.34 22.68
C TRP A 465 -12.80 10.19 22.89
N TYR A 466 -13.26 9.04 23.39
CA TYR A 466 -12.41 7.85 23.58
C TYR A 466 -11.90 7.32 22.24
N LEU A 467 -12.80 7.15 21.26
CA LEU A 467 -12.44 6.61 19.94
C LEU A 467 -11.41 7.52 19.24
N GLY A 468 -11.57 8.84 19.31
CA GLY A 468 -10.62 9.78 18.71
C GLY A 468 -9.28 9.88 19.45
N LEU A 469 -9.28 9.90 20.78
CA LEU A 469 -8.05 10.00 21.56
C LEU A 469 -7.25 8.69 21.57
N SER A 470 -7.90 7.53 21.48
CA SER A 470 -7.23 6.22 21.45
C SER A 470 -6.20 6.08 20.32
N SER A 471 -6.46 6.69 19.16
CA SER A 471 -5.50 6.78 18.05
C SER A 471 -4.32 7.68 18.40
N ARG A 472 -4.59 8.84 19.02
CA ARG A 472 -3.55 9.78 19.44
C ARG A 472 -2.65 9.20 20.53
N TRP A 473 -3.23 8.54 21.52
CA TRP A 473 -2.48 7.87 22.60
C TRP A 473 -1.49 6.85 22.05
N SER A 474 -1.90 6.08 21.04
CA SER A 474 -1.02 5.14 20.34
C SER A 474 0.15 5.82 19.63
N SER A 475 -0.13 6.91 18.91
CA SER A 475 0.89 7.64 18.16
C SER A 475 1.86 8.40 19.07
N SER A 476 1.39 9.03 20.15
CA SER A 476 2.23 9.76 21.10
C SER A 476 2.93 8.87 22.13
N GLY A 477 2.45 7.63 22.33
CA GLY A 477 2.96 6.74 23.37
C GLY A 477 2.51 7.16 24.76
N GLU A 478 1.26 7.60 24.89
CA GLU A 478 0.67 8.05 26.16
C GLU A 478 0.77 6.96 27.23
N LYS A 479 1.52 7.25 28.30
CA LYS A 479 1.81 6.29 29.37
C LYS A 479 0.56 5.96 30.18
N GLY A 480 0.38 4.68 30.49
CA GLY A 480 -0.79 4.18 31.21
C GLY A 480 -2.03 3.97 30.32
N ARG A 481 -2.02 4.41 29.06
CA ARG A 481 -3.09 4.20 28.08
C ARG A 481 -2.78 3.08 27.07
N GLU A 482 -1.73 2.29 27.26
CA GLU A 482 -1.27 1.26 26.32
C GLU A 482 -2.39 0.27 25.96
N ILE A 483 -3.19 -0.16 26.95
CA ILE A 483 -4.34 -1.05 26.75
C ILE A 483 -5.52 -0.40 26.02
N ASP A 484 -5.47 0.91 25.81
CA ASP A 484 -6.48 1.73 25.12
C ASP A 484 -6.02 2.17 23.73
N TYR A 485 -4.83 1.76 23.28
CA TYR A 485 -4.30 2.18 21.99
C TYR A 485 -5.14 1.62 20.85
N GLN A 486 -5.63 2.52 20.00
CA GLN A 486 -6.20 2.16 18.70
C GLN A 486 -5.06 2.12 17.69
N ILE A 487 -4.83 0.93 17.11
CA ILE A 487 -3.78 0.70 16.12
C ILE A 487 -4.43 0.11 14.87
N TRP A 488 -4.47 0.90 13.80
CA TRP A 488 -5.06 0.48 12.52
C TRP A 488 -4.14 -0.53 11.83
N CYS A 489 -4.55 -1.78 11.80
CA CYS A 489 -3.71 -2.88 11.33
C CYS A 489 -4.58 -3.93 10.67
N GLY A 490 -4.18 -4.40 9.49
CA GLY A 490 -4.80 -5.53 8.80
C GLY A 490 -3.97 -6.81 8.93
N PRO A 491 -4.47 -7.95 8.42
CA PRO A 491 -3.79 -9.24 8.49
C PRO A 491 -2.43 -9.26 7.77
N ALA A 492 -2.22 -8.30 6.86
CA ALA A 492 -0.95 -8.08 6.17
C ALA A 492 0.26 -7.96 7.12
N MET A 493 0.09 -7.38 8.32
CA MET A 493 1.17 -7.30 9.31
C MET A 493 1.62 -8.69 9.77
N GLY A 494 0.67 -9.59 10.07
CA GLY A 494 0.97 -10.97 10.47
C GLY A 494 1.71 -11.74 9.38
N SER A 495 1.23 -11.65 8.14
CA SER A 495 1.90 -12.27 6.98
C SER A 495 3.32 -11.74 6.77
N PHE A 496 3.54 -10.44 7.00
CA PHE A 496 4.88 -9.85 6.98
C PHE A 496 5.75 -10.42 8.10
N ASN A 497 5.25 -10.44 9.34
CA ASN A 497 5.97 -10.95 10.50
C ASN A 497 6.38 -12.43 10.31
N ASP A 498 5.52 -13.27 9.74
CA ASP A 498 5.83 -14.67 9.40
C ASP A 498 6.94 -14.78 8.34
N TRP A 499 6.90 -13.91 7.33
CA TRP A 499 7.90 -13.90 6.27
C TRP A 499 9.28 -13.47 6.80
N VAL A 500 9.34 -12.49 7.71
CA VAL A 500 10.60 -11.95 8.25
C VAL A 500 11.09 -12.65 9.52
N ARG A 501 10.32 -13.58 10.09
CA ARG A 501 10.57 -14.22 11.41
C ARG A 501 12.00 -14.73 11.62
N ALA A 502 12.62 -15.27 10.56
CA ALA A 502 13.97 -15.83 10.59
C ALA A 502 15.03 -14.88 9.98
N SER A 503 14.76 -13.58 9.93
CA SER A 503 15.69 -12.57 9.41
C SER A 503 15.89 -11.42 10.39
N TYR A 504 16.84 -10.54 10.06
CA TYR A 504 17.10 -9.33 10.84
C TYR A 504 15.88 -8.39 10.94
N LEU A 505 14.92 -8.48 10.01
CA LEU A 505 13.70 -7.65 10.01
C LEU A 505 12.65 -8.12 11.04
N ALA A 506 12.86 -9.27 11.69
CA ALA A 506 12.05 -9.69 12.84
C ALA A 506 12.07 -8.60 13.93
N GLU A 507 13.25 -8.02 14.18
CA GLU A 507 13.45 -6.94 15.15
C GLU A 507 12.90 -5.60 14.65
N PRO A 508 11.99 -4.93 15.38
CA PRO A 508 11.37 -3.68 14.95
C PRO A 508 12.38 -2.56 14.63
N HIS A 509 13.47 -2.47 15.39
CA HIS A 509 14.50 -1.44 15.17
C HIS A 509 15.27 -1.60 13.85
N ASN A 510 15.17 -2.76 13.19
CA ASN A 510 15.77 -3.01 11.89
C ASN A 510 14.81 -2.71 10.73
N ARG A 511 13.52 -2.45 11.01
CA ARG A 511 12.50 -2.24 9.98
C ARG A 511 12.61 -0.83 9.39
N LYS A 512 13.37 -0.71 8.31
CA LYS A 512 13.45 0.50 7.48
C LYS A 512 12.47 0.38 6.32
N VAL A 513 11.66 1.41 6.11
CA VAL A 513 10.59 1.36 5.08
C VAL A 513 11.12 1.12 3.67
N VAL A 514 12.27 1.72 3.34
CA VAL A 514 12.96 1.56 2.05
C VAL A 514 13.42 0.12 1.84
N ASP A 515 14.02 -0.46 2.88
CA ASP A 515 14.57 -1.82 2.88
C ASP A 515 13.48 -2.86 2.64
N ILE A 516 12.35 -2.69 3.33
CA ILE A 516 11.16 -3.51 3.14
C ILE A 516 10.61 -3.39 1.71
N ALA A 517 10.51 -2.18 1.17
CA ALA A 517 10.06 -1.98 -0.21
C ALA A 517 10.95 -2.72 -1.22
N TYR A 518 12.28 -2.62 -1.06
CA TYR A 518 13.22 -3.33 -1.90
C TYR A 518 13.12 -4.85 -1.75
N HIS A 519 13.05 -5.38 -0.54
CA HIS A 519 12.89 -6.82 -0.34
C HIS A 519 11.60 -7.37 -0.94
N ILE A 520 10.48 -6.62 -0.85
CA ILE A 520 9.22 -7.03 -1.49
C ILE A 520 9.37 -7.07 -3.01
N MET A 521 9.91 -6.01 -3.64
CA MET A 521 10.03 -5.92 -5.09
C MET A 521 11.07 -6.91 -5.65
N THR A 522 12.25 -6.99 -5.05
CA THR A 522 13.30 -7.94 -5.43
C THR A 522 12.83 -9.37 -5.21
N GLY A 523 12.17 -9.66 -4.09
CA GLY A 523 11.60 -10.97 -3.83
C GLY A 523 10.52 -11.33 -4.85
N ALA A 524 9.66 -10.40 -5.24
CA ALA A 524 8.62 -10.64 -6.23
C ALA A 524 9.24 -10.99 -7.60
N ALA A 525 10.27 -10.26 -8.03
CA ALA A 525 11.01 -10.54 -9.27
C ALA A 525 11.69 -11.92 -9.20
N PHE A 526 12.35 -12.23 -8.08
CA PHE A 526 12.93 -13.54 -7.86
C PHE A 526 11.88 -14.67 -7.95
N LEU A 527 10.75 -14.51 -7.28
CA LEU A 527 9.68 -15.51 -7.31
C LEU A 527 9.09 -15.67 -8.72
N TYR A 528 9.01 -14.59 -9.51
CA TYR A 528 8.61 -14.68 -10.92
C TYR A 528 9.60 -15.54 -11.72
N ARG A 529 10.91 -15.30 -11.57
CA ARG A 529 11.94 -16.14 -12.21
C ARG A 529 11.80 -17.60 -11.83
N ILE A 530 11.60 -17.90 -10.54
CA ILE A 530 11.41 -19.27 -10.06
C ILE A 530 10.15 -19.89 -10.67
N GLN A 531 9.03 -19.17 -10.75
CA GLN A 531 7.82 -19.70 -11.36
C GLN A 531 7.95 -19.90 -12.87
N SER A 532 8.65 -19.00 -13.57
CA SER A 532 8.97 -19.14 -14.98
C SER A 532 9.78 -20.42 -15.25
N LEU A 533 10.76 -20.72 -14.41
CA LEU A 533 11.54 -21.97 -14.49
C LEU A 533 10.65 -23.21 -14.22
N LYS A 534 9.79 -23.15 -13.19
CA LYS A 534 8.87 -24.26 -12.84
C LYS A 534 7.87 -24.56 -13.95
N ILE A 535 7.27 -23.53 -14.54
CA ILE A 535 6.30 -23.67 -15.64
C ILE A 535 6.96 -24.28 -16.89
N GLN A 536 8.25 -24.00 -17.11
CA GLN A 536 9.04 -24.61 -18.18
C GLN A 536 9.50 -26.06 -17.88
N GLY A 537 9.09 -26.63 -16.75
CA GLY A 537 9.34 -28.04 -16.41
C GLY A 537 10.45 -28.29 -15.40
N LEU A 538 11.11 -27.26 -14.86
CA LEU A 538 12.12 -27.45 -13.80
C LEU A 538 11.44 -27.73 -12.45
N TYR A 539 11.68 -28.91 -11.91
CA TYR A 539 11.41 -29.20 -10.51
C TYR A 539 12.50 -28.59 -9.64
N ILE A 540 12.13 -27.57 -8.87
CA ILE A 540 13.01 -26.81 -7.99
C ILE A 540 12.59 -27.05 -6.52
N PRO A 541 13.45 -27.65 -5.69
CA PRO A 541 13.24 -27.77 -4.25
C PRO A 541 13.06 -26.43 -3.51
N ASP A 542 12.53 -26.49 -2.29
CA ASP A 542 12.10 -25.29 -1.54
C ASP A 542 13.24 -24.36 -1.11
N ASN A 543 14.40 -24.92 -0.73
CA ASN A 543 15.61 -24.17 -0.41
C ASN A 543 16.00 -23.18 -1.54
N TYR A 544 15.89 -23.59 -2.80
CA TYR A 544 16.17 -22.74 -3.95
C TYR A 544 15.04 -21.77 -4.27
N SER A 545 13.78 -22.08 -3.96
CA SER A 545 12.63 -21.29 -4.38
C SER A 545 12.13 -20.24 -3.37
N GLN A 546 12.63 -20.25 -2.13
CA GLN A 546 12.24 -19.28 -1.10
C GLN A 546 13.06 -17.98 -1.16
N TYR A 547 12.41 -16.82 -1.03
CA TYR A 547 13.09 -15.54 -0.82
C TYR A 547 13.01 -15.13 0.66
N ARG A 548 14.17 -14.87 1.28
CA ARG A 548 14.27 -14.36 2.65
C ARG A 548 15.05 -13.05 2.66
N PRO A 549 14.65 -12.07 3.48
CA PRO A 549 15.42 -10.85 3.64
C PRO A 549 16.83 -11.15 4.17
N VAL A 550 17.84 -10.60 3.51
CA VAL A 550 19.23 -10.56 3.95
C VAL A 550 19.67 -9.10 3.90
N ARG A 551 20.59 -8.67 4.77
CA ARG A 551 21.04 -7.28 4.73
C ARG A 551 21.65 -6.99 3.35
N PHE A 552 21.17 -5.93 2.69
CA PHE A 552 21.84 -5.47 1.48
C PHE A 552 23.29 -5.09 1.83
N PRO A 553 24.28 -5.47 1.00
CA PRO A 553 25.65 -5.02 1.22
C PRO A 553 25.66 -3.50 1.26
N ILE A 554 26.32 -2.94 2.26
CA ILE A 554 26.47 -1.49 2.41
C ILE A 554 27.29 -1.02 1.20
N ASN A 555 26.63 -0.28 0.29
CA ASN A 555 27.30 0.37 -0.83
C ASN A 555 28.11 1.59 -0.36
#